data_AF-A0A077L7G8-F1
#
_entry.id   AF-A0A077L7G8-F1
#
_cell.length_a   1.000
_cell.length_b   1.000
_cell.length_c   1.000
_cell.angle_alpha   90.00
_cell.angle_beta   90.00
_cell.angle_gamma   90.00
#
_symmetry.space_group_name_H-M   'P 1'
#
loop_
_entity.id
_entity.type
_entity.pdbx_description
1 polymer ?
#
loop_
_entity_poly.entity_id
_entity_poly.type
_entity_poly.pdbx_seq_one_letter_code
_entity_poly.pdbx_strand_id
1 'polypeptide(L)'
;TETNWESDKPIKKVSQIMIPPEEQRYIELVIVADHRMYTKYDGDKTEISSKIYETANDLNEIYRHLKICVALIGLEIWSSGELSNVTLSADDTLDSFGEWRERDLLNRKSHDNAQ
;
A
#
# COMPACT_ATOMS: atom_id res chain seq x y z
N THR A 1 36.75 -29.35 36.14
CA THR A 1 35.75 -28.31 36.45
C THR A 1 35.11 -27.92 35.14
N GLU A 2 33.98 -28.53 34.83
CA GLU A 2 33.14 -28.19 33.69
C GLU A 2 32.14 -27.14 34.14
N THR A 3 32.01 -26.03 33.42
CA THR A 3 30.88 -25.11 33.57
C THR A 3 30.12 -25.06 32.26
N ASN A 4 29.01 -25.78 32.28
CA ASN A 4 27.85 -25.65 31.41
C ASN A 4 27.32 -24.21 31.46
N TRP A 5 27.16 -23.57 30.30
CA TRP A 5 26.30 -22.40 30.15
C TRP A 5 25.48 -22.55 28.86
N GLU A 6 24.32 -23.14 29.08
CA GLU A 6 23.16 -23.06 28.20
C GLU A 6 22.47 -21.69 28.39
N SER A 7 21.77 -21.22 27.35
CA SER A 7 21.02 -19.95 27.21
C SER A 7 21.85 -18.80 26.62
N ASP A 8 21.52 -18.24 25.45
CA ASP A 8 20.21 -17.73 25.05
C ASP A 8 19.87 -17.97 23.56
N LYS A 9 18.72 -18.60 23.30
CA LYS A 9 17.98 -18.40 22.05
C LYS A 9 17.05 -17.20 22.23
N PRO A 10 16.93 -16.34 21.21
CA PRO A 10 15.72 -16.48 20.40
C PRO A 10 15.98 -16.33 18.90
N ILE A 11 16.94 -17.06 18.32
CA ILE A 11 17.09 -17.09 16.84
C ILE A 11 15.84 -17.72 16.17
N LYS A 12 15.09 -18.54 16.90
CA LYS A 12 13.83 -19.15 16.41
C LYS A 12 12.67 -18.15 16.20
N LYS A 13 12.70 -16.97 16.83
CA LYS A 13 11.63 -15.98 16.68
C LYS A 13 11.80 -15.16 15.39
N VAL A 14 13.05 -14.95 14.97
CA VAL A 14 13.37 -14.26 13.70
C VAL A 14 13.03 -15.12 12.49
N SER A 15 13.13 -16.46 12.60
CA SER A 15 12.73 -17.35 11.51
C SER A 15 11.22 -17.38 11.23
N GLN A 16 10.38 -16.93 12.17
CA GLN A 16 8.94 -16.73 11.91
C GLN A 16 8.65 -15.41 11.19
N ILE A 17 9.63 -14.50 11.11
CA ILE A 17 9.52 -13.19 10.45
C ILE A 17 9.84 -13.32 8.94
N MET A 18 10.71 -14.26 8.56
CA MET A 18 10.99 -14.56 7.16
C MET A 18 10.09 -15.71 6.70
N ILE A 19 8.92 -15.37 6.17
CA ILE A 19 8.13 -16.32 5.39
C ILE A 19 8.96 -16.67 4.15
N PRO A 20 9.19 -17.96 3.85
CA PRO A 20 9.90 -18.37 2.65
C PRO A 20 9.22 -17.78 1.40
N PRO A 21 9.97 -17.25 0.42
CA PRO A 21 9.40 -16.63 -0.79
C PRO A 21 8.41 -17.53 -1.53
N GLU A 22 8.55 -18.85 -1.41
CA GLU A 22 7.73 -19.85 -2.09
C GLU A 22 6.29 -19.94 -1.59
N GLU A 23 5.95 -19.31 -0.46
CA GLU A 23 4.58 -19.28 0.11
C GLU A 23 3.97 -17.88 0.22
N GLN A 24 4.71 -16.83 -0.13
CA GLN A 24 4.26 -15.45 0.05
C GLN A 24 3.71 -14.88 -1.26
N ARG A 25 2.47 -14.39 -1.22
CA ARG A 25 1.86 -13.65 -2.32
C ARG A 25 2.18 -12.16 -2.17
N TYR A 26 2.23 -11.46 -3.29
CA TYR A 26 2.44 -10.02 -3.34
C TYR A 26 1.24 -9.37 -4.00
N ILE A 27 0.89 -8.17 -3.52
CA ILE A 27 -0.02 -7.26 -4.21
C ILE A 27 0.77 -6.00 -4.49
N GLU A 28 1.01 -5.71 -5.76
CA GLU A 28 1.55 -4.45 -6.22
C GLU A 28 0.45 -3.37 -6.18
N LEU A 29 0.52 -2.51 -5.16
CA LEU A 29 -0.49 -1.50 -4.88
C LEU A 29 -0.05 -0.11 -5.36
N VAL A 30 -0.96 0.59 -6.03
CA VAL A 30 -0.89 2.04 -6.26
C VAL A 30 -1.97 2.72 -5.42
N ILE A 31 -1.63 3.79 -4.71
CA ILE A 31 -2.62 4.61 -4.00
C ILE A 31 -2.74 5.98 -4.68
N VAL A 32 -3.97 6.43 -4.86
CA VAL A 32 -4.29 7.72 -5.47
C VAL A 32 -5.01 8.63 -4.47
N ALA A 33 -4.47 9.82 -4.23
CA ALA A 33 -5.12 10.87 -3.49
C ALA A 33 -5.75 11.87 -4.47
N ASP A 34 -7.07 11.97 -4.44
CA ASP A 34 -7.86 12.89 -5.27
C ASP A 34 -7.58 14.37 -4.94
N HIS A 35 -8.12 15.28 -5.75
CA HIS A 35 -7.84 16.71 -5.58
C HIS A 35 -8.48 17.26 -4.30
N ARG A 36 -9.57 16.65 -3.83
CA ARG A 36 -10.21 16.99 -2.57
C ARG A 36 -9.31 16.66 -1.37
N MET A 37 -8.64 15.51 -1.38
CA MET A 37 -7.62 15.14 -0.39
C MET A 37 -6.45 16.11 -0.44
N TYR A 38 -5.97 16.47 -1.64
CA TYR A 38 -4.93 17.49 -1.79
C TYR A 38 -5.32 18.82 -1.12
N THR A 39 -6.55 19.28 -1.35
CA THR A 39 -7.06 20.53 -0.77
C THR A 39 -7.32 20.43 0.73
N LYS A 40 -7.79 19.27 1.22
CA LYS A 40 -8.06 19.01 2.64
C LYS A 40 -6.80 19.13 3.51
N TYR A 41 -5.65 18.78 2.95
CA TYR A 41 -4.35 18.87 3.63
C TYR A 41 -3.58 20.14 3.23
N ASP A 42 -4.28 21.22 2.86
CA ASP A 42 -3.69 22.52 2.51
C ASP A 42 -2.59 22.44 1.42
N GLY A 43 -2.70 21.44 0.55
CA GLY A 43 -1.71 21.17 -0.49
C GLY A 43 -0.39 20.54 0.00
N ASP A 44 -0.32 20.12 1.26
CA ASP A 44 0.84 19.44 1.84
C ASP A 44 0.96 17.99 1.35
N LYS A 45 1.72 17.82 0.26
CA LYS A 45 2.02 16.51 -0.31
C LYS A 45 2.80 15.61 0.65
N THR A 46 3.58 16.17 1.56
CA THR A 46 4.38 15.39 2.52
C THR A 46 3.47 14.77 3.56
N GLU A 47 2.51 15.54 4.10
CA GLU A 47 1.53 15.01 5.04
C GLU A 47 0.67 13.91 4.41
N ILE A 48 0.18 14.14 3.19
CA ILE A 48 -0.60 13.13 2.44
C ILE A 48 0.23 11.86 2.22
N SER A 49 1.48 12.01 1.79
CA SER A 49 2.37 10.86 1.55
C SER A 49 2.65 10.08 2.83
N SER A 50 2.90 10.77 3.96
CA SER A 50 3.13 10.12 5.26
C SER A 50 1.94 9.25 5.65
N LYS A 51 0.72 9.78 5.55
CA LYS A 51 -0.52 9.04 5.87
C LYS A 51 -0.70 7.80 5.00
N ILE A 52 -0.32 7.90 3.73
CA ILE A 52 -0.40 6.78 2.80
C ILE A 52 0.66 5.72 3.11
N TYR A 53 1.88 6.12 3.46
CA TYR A 53 2.91 5.18 3.91
C TYR A 53 2.53 4.47 5.21
N GLU A 54 1.96 5.20 6.17
CA GLU A 54 1.41 4.63 7.40
C GLU A 54 0.31 3.61 7.09
N THR A 55 -0.64 3.97 6.22
CA THR A 55 -1.71 3.06 5.78
C THR A 55 -1.16 1.81 5.12
N ALA A 56 -0.18 1.93 4.21
CA ALA A 56 0.44 0.78 3.55
C ALA A 56 1.20 -0.13 4.53
N ASN A 57 1.82 0.45 5.56
CA ASN A 57 2.44 -0.30 6.64
C ASN A 57 1.40 -1.07 7.48
N ASP A 58 0.28 -0.42 7.80
CA ASP A 58 -0.83 -1.07 8.53
C ASP A 58 -1.45 -2.22 7.71
N LEU A 59 -1.62 -2.04 6.40
CA LEU A 59 -2.08 -3.10 5.50
C LEU A 59 -1.14 -4.31 5.54
N ASN A 60 0.18 -4.09 5.54
CA ASN A 60 1.14 -5.18 5.65
C ASN A 60 1.00 -5.98 6.96
N GLU A 61 0.75 -5.29 8.09
CA GLU A 61 0.50 -5.95 9.37
C GLU A 61 -0.79 -6.78 9.36
N ILE A 62 -1.86 -6.25 8.75
CA ILE A 62 -3.16 -6.93 8.62
C ILE A 62 -3.03 -8.19 7.75
N TYR A 63 -2.41 -8.04 6.57
CA TYR A 63 -2.30 -9.11 5.56
C TYR A 63 -1.22 -10.16 5.87
N ARG A 64 -0.35 -9.92 6.85
CA ARG A 64 0.72 -10.85 7.26
C ARG A 64 0.20 -12.27 7.56
N HIS A 65 -0.94 -12.38 8.26
CA HIS A 65 -1.51 -13.68 8.62
C HIS A 65 -1.98 -14.49 7.41
N LEU A 66 -2.26 -13.83 6.29
CA LEU A 66 -2.66 -14.43 5.02
C LEU A 66 -1.46 -14.74 4.11
N LYS A 67 -0.22 -14.52 4.60
CA LYS A 67 1.02 -14.59 3.82
C LYS A 67 0.96 -13.72 2.56
N ILE A 68 0.36 -12.54 2.68
CA ILE A 68 0.32 -11.53 1.61
C ILE A 68 1.19 -10.35 2.04
N CYS A 69 2.06 -9.90 1.15
CA CYS A 69 2.82 -8.67 1.27
C CYS A 69 2.23 -7.62 0.32
N VAL A 70 1.82 -6.47 0.86
CA VAL A 70 1.34 -5.33 0.09
C VAL A 70 2.54 -4.43 -0.20
N ALA A 71 2.97 -4.41 -1.46
CA ALA A 71 4.04 -3.55 -1.92
C ALA A 71 3.43 -2.26 -2.49
N LEU A 72 3.60 -1.13 -1.79
CA LEU A 72 3.24 0.18 -2.34
C LEU A 72 4.26 0.57 -3.41
N ILE A 73 3.88 0.43 -4.69
CA ILE A 73 4.77 0.65 -5.84
C ILE A 73 4.51 1.98 -6.56
N GLY A 74 3.45 2.69 -6.17
CA GLY A 74 3.09 3.99 -6.72
C GLY A 74 2.21 4.80 -5.77
N LEU A 75 2.43 6.11 -5.77
CA LEU A 75 1.61 7.10 -5.08
C LEU A 75 1.35 8.25 -6.06
N GLU A 76 0.09 8.56 -6.29
CA GLU A 76 -0.31 9.72 -7.08
C GLU A 76 -1.15 10.68 -6.27
N ILE A 77 -0.83 11.96 -6.37
CA ILE A 77 -1.58 13.03 -5.73
C ILE A 77 -2.04 13.99 -6.83
N TRP A 78 -3.34 14.10 -7.03
CA TRP A 78 -3.95 14.92 -8.07
C TRP A 78 -3.93 16.41 -7.67
N SER A 79 -2.75 17.02 -7.64
CA SER A 79 -2.59 18.42 -7.19
C SER A 79 -3.08 19.47 -8.19
N SER A 80 -3.25 19.09 -9.45
CA SER A 80 -3.64 20.01 -10.54
C SER A 80 -5.14 19.99 -10.86
N GLY A 81 -5.92 19.21 -10.12
CA GLY A 81 -7.34 18.96 -10.38
C GLY A 81 -7.62 17.47 -10.54
N GLU A 82 -8.90 17.12 -10.55
CA GLU A 82 -9.35 15.72 -10.67
C GLU A 82 -8.98 15.13 -12.04
N LEU A 83 -8.39 13.93 -12.06
CA LEU A 83 -8.08 13.19 -13.30
C LEU A 83 -9.15 12.14 -13.65
N SER A 84 -10.04 11.83 -12.71
CA SER A 84 -11.25 11.05 -12.91
C SER A 84 -12.45 11.76 -12.30
N ASN A 85 -13.66 11.39 -12.71
CA ASN A 85 -14.89 11.98 -12.20
C ASN A 85 -15.20 11.47 -10.78
N VAL A 86 -14.93 12.29 -9.77
CA VAL A 86 -15.26 12.01 -8.36
C VAL A 86 -16.58 12.68 -8.01
N THR A 87 -17.60 11.87 -7.69
CA THR A 87 -18.96 12.37 -7.38
C THR A 87 -19.37 12.02 -5.94
N LEU A 88 -20.62 12.33 -5.57
CA LEU A 88 -21.19 11.88 -4.29
C LEU A 88 -21.66 10.41 -4.33
N SER A 89 -21.80 9.84 -5.53
CA SER A 89 -22.14 8.43 -5.73
C SER A 89 -20.85 7.61 -5.72
N ALA A 90 -20.77 6.66 -4.79
CA ALA A 90 -19.61 5.77 -4.68
C ALA A 90 -19.49 4.87 -5.92
N ASP A 91 -20.62 4.38 -6.45
CA ASP A 91 -20.64 3.51 -7.62
C ASP A 91 -20.15 4.27 -8.87
N ASP A 92 -20.68 5.46 -9.13
CA ASP A 92 -20.26 6.26 -10.29
C ASP A 92 -18.78 6.67 -10.21
N THR A 93 -18.29 6.92 -8.99
CA THR A 93 -16.89 7.25 -8.74
C THR A 93 -15.99 6.03 -8.96
N LEU A 94 -16.41 4.85 -8.51
CA LEU A 94 -15.68 3.60 -8.70
C LEU A 94 -15.58 3.23 -10.19
N ASP A 95 -16.68 3.35 -10.93
CA ASP A 95 -16.70 3.09 -12.38
C ASP A 95 -15.77 4.08 -13.11
N SER A 96 -15.87 5.37 -12.81
CA SER A 96 -15.01 6.40 -13.40
C SER A 96 -13.54 6.18 -13.07
N PHE A 97 -13.22 5.77 -11.83
CA PHE A 97 -11.86 5.46 -11.42
C PHE A 97 -11.33 4.23 -12.13
N GLY A 98 -12.15 3.18 -12.28
CA GLY A 98 -11.80 1.96 -13.02
C GLY A 98 -11.49 2.26 -14.50
N GLU A 99 -12.33 3.04 -15.16
CA GLU A 99 -12.10 3.46 -16.55
C GLU A 99 -10.84 4.33 -16.70
N TRP A 100 -10.58 5.22 -15.75
CA TRP A 100 -9.35 6.01 -15.74
C TRP A 100 -8.12 5.13 -15.51
N ARG A 101 -8.19 4.17 -14.58
CA ARG A 101 -7.12 3.22 -14.31
C ARG A 101 -6.74 2.42 -15.56
N GLU A 102 -7.74 1.93 -16.30
CA GLU A 102 -7.53 1.16 -17.53
C GLU A 102 -6.94 2.01 -18.66
N ARG A 103 -7.47 3.22 -18.88
CA ARG A 103 -7.08 4.07 -20.01
C ARG A 103 -5.80 4.86 -19.78
N ASP A 104 -5.45 5.17 -18.53
CA ASP A 104 -4.29 6.01 -18.19
C ASP A 104 -3.29 5.27 -17.31
N LEU A 105 -3.66 4.96 -16.06
CA LEU A 105 -2.70 4.49 -15.06
C LEU A 105 -1.97 3.21 -15.47
N LEU A 106 -2.70 2.20 -15.96
CA LEU A 106 -2.11 0.93 -16.40
C LEU A 106 -1.19 1.07 -17.62
N ASN A 107 -1.39 2.08 -18.46
CA ASN A 107 -0.54 2.33 -19.63
C ASN A 107 0.84 2.89 -19.25
N ARG A 108 1.00 3.44 -18.05
CA ARG A 108 2.24 4.06 -17.57
C ARG A 108 2.87 3.37 -16.36
N LYS A 109 2.11 2.59 -15.60
CA LYS A 109 2.60 1.83 -14.45
C LYS A 109 1.84 0.50 -14.31
N SER A 110 2.52 -0.62 -14.50
CA SER A 110 1.99 -1.95 -14.16
C SER A 110 1.76 -2.06 -12.65
N HIS A 111 0.61 -2.60 -12.25
CA HIS A 111 0.23 -2.83 -10.87
C HIS A 111 -0.96 -3.79 -10.79
N ASP A 112 -1.07 -4.54 -9.69
CA ASP A 112 -2.17 -5.49 -9.47
C ASP A 112 -3.45 -4.77 -9.04
N ASN A 113 -3.32 -3.81 -8.12
CA ASN A 113 -4.45 -3.10 -7.53
C ASN A 113 -4.16 -1.59 -7.41
N ALA A 114 -5.20 -0.78 -7.57
CA ALA A 114 -5.15 0.65 -7.29
C ALA A 114 -6.31 1.02 -6.37
N GLN A 115 -6.05 1.91 -5.41
CA GLN A 115 -7.00 2.32 -4.37
C GLN A 115 -7.03 3.83 -4.18
#